data_AF-A0A9P5I5I0-F1
#
_entry.id   AF-A0A9P5I5I0-F1
#
_cell.length_a   1.000
_cell.length_b   1.000
_cell.length_c   1.000
_cell.angle_alpha   90.00
_cell.angle_beta   90.00
_cell.angle_gamma   90.00
#
_symmetry.space_group_name_H-M   'P 1'
#
loop_
_entity.id
_entity.type
_entity.pdbx_description
1 polymer ?
#
loop_
_entity_poly.entity_id
_entity_poly.type
_entity_poly.pdbx_seq_one_letter_code
_entity_poly.pdbx_strand_id
1 'polypeptide(L)'
;MATALQSLRMTARCCSCRSIPSRYTNKPIAQRRSFSITSRQYKIDPKFKELQETEPDEDEFMEEIDELFENAGARHANNLPSYGFDEGVKKKLKPTFLNMGDPEPFDEDDREDDHDDITTLAHMELEQVREIRHYNRLAAWEMPMLSKLAKPFVPPSAETPLRFRYTSYMGEQHPAEKKVVMEFCPADMPGLTEVQTDKLRKLVGPRLNPETDIVKMSCEMYPSQAQNKRYLGDMVDSLLAEAKTGDTFEDIPLDTRHHVFKVKPRFPVEWRLTKERKQELADYRQKMMETDLNREHIGQLVDGVETIRHRLANPIAKEPVPETVAAGGRIIGNKKVGVKRIV
;
A
#
# COMPACT_ATOMS: atom_id res chain seq x y z
N MET A 1 15.20 21.61 8.24
CA MET A 1 15.66 20.92 9.46
C MET A 1 15.16 19.50 9.40
N ALA A 2 16.05 18.58 9.03
CA ALA A 2 15.75 17.18 8.85
C ALA A 2 16.11 16.43 10.14
N THR A 3 15.15 15.72 10.73
CA THR A 3 15.39 14.83 11.87
C THR A 3 15.15 13.40 11.42
N ALA A 4 16.24 12.66 11.40
CA ALA A 4 16.33 11.25 11.07
C ALA A 4 15.71 10.40 12.20
N LEU A 5 14.83 9.47 11.84
CA LEU A 5 14.46 8.35 12.70
C LEU A 5 15.16 7.10 12.19
N GLN A 6 16.29 6.80 12.83
CA GLN A 6 16.99 5.52 12.71
C GLN A 6 16.14 4.43 13.37
N SER A 7 15.59 3.55 12.54
CA SER A 7 14.92 2.33 13.00
C SER A 7 15.96 1.33 13.53
N LEU A 8 15.91 1.08 14.84
CA LEU A 8 16.66 0.05 15.55
C LEU A 8 16.28 -1.36 15.03
N ARG A 9 17.28 -2.09 14.54
CA ARG A 9 17.18 -3.53 14.27
C ARG A 9 17.35 -4.30 15.58
N MET A 10 16.28 -4.88 16.11
CA MET A 10 16.37 -5.82 17.23
C MET A 10 16.46 -7.26 16.71
N THR A 11 17.60 -7.88 16.94
CA THR A 11 17.84 -9.31 16.72
C THR A 11 17.17 -10.12 17.83
N ALA A 12 16.25 -11.01 17.46
CA ALA A 12 15.61 -11.94 18.40
C ALA A 12 16.63 -12.99 18.89
N ARG A 13 16.94 -12.95 20.18
CA ARG A 13 17.62 -14.04 20.88
C ARG A 13 16.58 -14.80 21.72
N CYS A 14 16.55 -16.11 21.52
CA CYS A 14 15.73 -17.06 22.27
C CYS A 14 15.98 -16.93 23.77
N CYS A 15 14.92 -16.76 24.56
CA CYS A 15 14.94 -17.02 26.00
C CYS A 15 13.72 -17.84 26.41
N SER A 16 14.06 -18.96 27.04
CA SER A 16 13.28 -19.93 27.80
C SER A 16 12.03 -19.42 28.52
N CYS A 17 10.96 -20.18 28.35
CA CYS A 17 9.69 -20.09 29.06
C CYS A 17 9.86 -20.17 30.59
N ARG A 18 9.33 -19.18 31.32
CA ARG A 18 8.91 -19.31 32.72
C ARG A 18 7.50 -18.77 32.85
N SER A 19 6.56 -19.64 33.21
CA SER A 19 5.19 -19.26 33.54
C SER A 19 5.20 -18.52 34.88
N ILE A 20 4.81 -17.24 34.85
CA ILE A 20 4.53 -16.45 36.05
C ILE A 20 3.09 -16.77 36.45
N PRO A 21 2.81 -17.25 37.68
CA PRO A 21 1.44 -17.41 38.12
C PRO A 21 0.84 -16.02 38.37
N SER A 22 -0.10 -15.63 37.50
CA SER A 22 -0.95 -14.45 37.66
C SER A 22 -1.73 -14.56 38.98
N ARG A 23 -1.32 -13.78 39.99
CA ARG A 23 -2.14 -13.51 41.18
C ARG A 23 -3.12 -12.37 40.87
N TYR A 24 -4.15 -12.67 40.09
CA TYR A 24 -5.34 -11.84 40.01
C TYR A 24 -6.53 -12.69 40.45
N THR A 25 -7.11 -12.30 41.59
CA THR A 25 -8.35 -12.88 42.09
C THR A 25 -9.51 -12.16 41.39
N ASN A 26 -10.23 -12.87 40.54
CA ASN A 26 -11.45 -12.35 39.94
C ASN A 26 -12.53 -12.33 41.04
N LYS A 27 -12.81 -11.16 41.61
CA LYS A 27 -14.02 -10.97 42.41
C LYS A 27 -15.20 -10.77 41.44
N PRO A 28 -16.28 -11.57 41.53
CA PRO A 28 -17.44 -11.37 40.69
C PRO A 28 -18.19 -10.10 41.11
N ILE A 29 -18.21 -9.09 40.26
CA ILE A 29 -19.12 -7.94 40.37
C ILE A 29 -20.47 -8.37 39.81
N ALA A 30 -21.25 -9.06 40.65
CA ALA A 30 -22.72 -9.13 40.63
C ALA A 30 -23.17 -10.28 41.54
N GLN A 31 -24.04 -9.97 42.50
CA GLN A 31 -24.82 -11.00 43.18
C GLN A 31 -25.64 -11.75 42.13
N ARG A 32 -25.40 -13.05 41.99
CA ARG A 32 -26.28 -13.94 41.21
C ARG A 32 -27.67 -13.89 41.83
N ARG A 33 -28.60 -13.15 41.23
CA ARG A 33 -30.03 -13.45 41.41
C ARG A 33 -30.30 -14.78 40.72
N SER A 34 -30.59 -15.81 41.49
CA SER A 34 -31.17 -17.04 40.97
C SER A 34 -32.56 -16.73 40.42
N PHE A 35 -32.76 -16.89 39.11
CA PHE A 35 -34.09 -16.91 38.54
C PHE A 35 -34.83 -18.14 39.08
N SER A 36 -35.89 -17.93 39.86
CA SER A 36 -36.79 -18.99 40.34
C SER A 36 -37.81 -19.32 39.25
N ILE A 37 -37.89 -20.59 38.84
CA ILE A 37 -38.84 -21.11 37.82
C ILE A 37 -40.06 -21.76 38.52
N THR A 38 -40.44 -21.30 39.71
CA THR A 38 -41.67 -21.77 40.37
C THR A 38 -42.86 -20.95 39.87
N SER A 39 -43.85 -21.62 39.29
CA SER A 39 -45.13 -20.99 38.96
C SER A 39 -45.80 -20.49 40.25
N ARG A 40 -46.12 -19.19 40.29
CA ARG A 40 -46.94 -18.64 41.38
C ARG A 40 -48.35 -19.21 41.24
N GLN A 41 -48.75 -20.10 42.13
CA GLN A 41 -50.15 -20.42 42.33
C GLN A 41 -50.81 -19.24 43.05
N TYR A 42 -51.74 -18.57 42.37
CA TYR A 42 -52.62 -17.60 43.01
C TYR A 42 -53.60 -18.37 43.90
N LYS A 43 -53.67 -18.01 45.18
CA LYS A 43 -54.80 -18.40 46.03
C LYS A 43 -55.95 -17.47 45.68
N ILE A 44 -56.98 -18.03 45.07
CA ILE A 44 -58.24 -17.33 44.85
C ILE A 44 -58.98 -17.33 46.19
N ASP A 45 -59.42 -16.16 46.65
CA ASP A 45 -60.19 -16.05 47.88
C ASP A 45 -61.51 -16.84 47.74
N PRO A 46 -61.97 -17.54 48.79
CA PRO A 46 -63.15 -18.41 48.72
C PRO A 46 -64.43 -17.67 48.30
N LYS A 47 -64.48 -16.36 48.53
CA LYS A 47 -65.58 -15.46 48.10
C LYS A 47 -65.76 -15.40 46.59
N PHE A 48 -64.71 -15.61 45.80
CA PHE A 48 -64.76 -15.59 44.33
C PHE A 48 -64.90 -16.99 43.71
N LYS A 49 -64.92 -18.04 44.54
CA LYS A 49 -65.14 -19.42 44.08
C LYS A 49 -66.64 -19.74 43.96
N GLU A 50 -67.47 -19.16 44.83
CA GLU A 50 -68.93 -19.32 44.80
C GLU A 50 -69.62 -18.51 43.69
N LEU A 51 -68.96 -17.48 43.15
CA LEU A 51 -69.43 -16.70 42.00
C LEU A 51 -69.14 -17.35 40.64
N GLN A 52 -68.45 -18.50 40.63
CA GLN A 52 -68.09 -19.21 39.39
C GLN A 52 -69.15 -20.27 38.99
N GLU A 53 -70.11 -20.57 39.86
CA GLU A 53 -71.11 -21.64 39.66
C GLU A 53 -72.53 -21.11 39.38
N THR A 54 -72.75 -19.79 39.43
CA THR A 54 -73.99 -19.13 39.00
C THR A 54 -73.71 -18.34 37.73
N GLU A 55 -74.33 -18.72 36.61
CA GLU A 55 -74.35 -17.87 35.41
C GLU A 55 -75.17 -16.60 35.76
N PRO A 56 -74.59 -15.39 35.66
CA PRO A 56 -75.34 -14.16 35.86
C PRO A 56 -76.28 -13.93 34.67
N ASP A 57 -77.53 -13.57 34.94
CA ASP A 57 -78.46 -13.12 33.90
C ASP A 57 -77.89 -11.84 33.25
N GLU A 58 -77.59 -11.91 31.95
CA GLU A 58 -76.87 -10.85 31.22
C GLU A 58 -77.60 -9.50 31.26
N ASP A 59 -78.92 -9.51 31.43
CA ASP A 59 -79.76 -8.32 31.47
C ASP A 59 -79.64 -7.56 32.82
N GLU A 60 -79.58 -8.27 33.96
CA GLU A 60 -79.43 -7.63 35.28
C GLU A 60 -78.00 -7.07 35.48
N PHE A 61 -77.00 -7.74 34.91
CA PHE A 61 -75.60 -7.29 34.98
C PHE A 61 -75.36 -6.01 34.16
N MET A 62 -76.04 -5.85 33.04
CA MET A 62 -75.95 -4.64 32.21
C MET A 62 -76.69 -3.45 32.85
N GLU A 63 -77.84 -3.69 33.50
CA GLU A 63 -78.53 -2.64 34.26
C GLU A 63 -77.72 -2.16 35.47
N GLU A 64 -77.04 -3.07 36.19
CA GLU A 64 -76.18 -2.71 37.33
C GLU A 64 -74.93 -1.93 36.90
N ILE A 65 -74.36 -2.23 35.71
CA ILE A 65 -73.23 -1.49 35.12
C ILE A 65 -73.65 -0.08 34.70
N ASP A 66 -74.82 0.08 34.08
CA ASP A 66 -75.33 1.39 33.67
C ASP A 66 -75.66 2.26 34.90
N GLU A 67 -76.24 1.70 35.96
CA GLU A 67 -76.47 2.40 37.23
C GLU A 67 -75.15 2.81 37.92
N LEU A 68 -74.09 2.00 37.80
CA LEU A 68 -72.74 2.31 38.30
C LEU A 68 -72.07 3.41 37.49
N PHE A 69 -72.24 3.42 36.16
CA PHE A 69 -71.69 4.44 35.28
C PHE A 69 -72.38 5.79 35.47
N GLU A 70 -73.71 5.80 35.66
CA GLU A 70 -74.47 7.02 35.96
C GLU A 70 -74.14 7.58 37.35
N ASN A 71 -73.97 6.73 38.37
CA ASN A 71 -73.63 7.17 39.73
C ASN A 71 -72.15 7.54 39.93
N ALA A 72 -71.22 6.90 39.21
CA ALA A 72 -69.79 7.18 39.29
C ALA A 72 -69.35 8.35 38.38
N GLY A 73 -70.03 8.55 37.25
CA GLY A 73 -69.75 9.63 36.29
C GLY A 73 -69.89 11.04 36.89
N ALA A 74 -70.72 11.21 37.92
CA ALA A 74 -70.94 12.51 38.57
C ALA A 74 -69.93 12.86 39.68
N ARG A 75 -69.12 11.92 40.18
CA ARG A 75 -68.25 12.14 41.37
C ARG A 75 -66.74 12.09 41.12
N HIS A 76 -66.28 11.63 39.96
CA HIS A 76 -64.84 11.49 39.68
C HIS A 76 -64.29 12.32 38.51
N ALA A 77 -65.12 13.09 37.80
CA ALA A 77 -64.65 13.96 36.70
C ALA A 77 -63.74 15.12 37.15
N ASN A 78 -63.77 15.50 38.44
CA ASN A 78 -63.08 16.69 38.94
C ASN A 78 -61.78 16.41 39.74
N ASN A 79 -61.31 15.16 39.85
CA ASN A 79 -60.18 14.79 40.71
C ASN A 79 -59.14 13.86 40.04
N LEU A 80 -58.96 13.95 38.71
CA LEU A 80 -57.74 13.40 38.11
C LEU A 80 -56.58 14.39 38.31
N PRO A 81 -55.42 13.96 38.83
CA PRO A 81 -54.22 14.79 38.84
C PRO A 81 -53.89 15.14 37.39
N SER A 82 -53.90 16.44 37.05
CA SER A 82 -53.40 16.92 35.76
C SER A 82 -51.98 16.40 35.59
N TYR A 83 -51.76 15.56 34.58
CA TYR A 83 -50.44 15.01 34.28
C TYR A 83 -49.59 16.11 33.63
N GLY A 84 -49.08 17.04 34.45
CA GLY A 84 -47.86 17.82 34.23
C GLY A 84 -47.73 18.69 32.97
N PHE A 85 -48.71 18.76 32.08
CA PHE A 85 -48.75 19.73 30.98
C PHE A 85 -49.79 20.79 31.32
N ASP A 86 -49.35 21.78 32.09
CA ASP A 86 -50.14 22.95 32.44
C ASP A 86 -50.23 23.88 31.21
N GLU A 87 -51.15 23.61 30.28
CA GLU A 87 -51.36 24.39 29.05
C GLU A 87 -51.88 25.82 29.29
N GLY A 88 -52.09 26.21 30.55
CA GLY A 88 -52.85 27.41 30.94
C GLY A 88 -52.08 28.72 31.09
N VAL A 89 -50.75 28.73 31.14
CA VAL A 89 -49.97 29.97 31.31
C VAL A 89 -48.81 30.02 30.33
N LYS A 90 -49.08 30.42 29.08
CA LYS A 90 -48.03 30.82 28.12
C LYS A 90 -47.31 32.05 28.69
N LYS A 91 -46.22 31.82 29.43
CA LYS A 91 -45.29 32.88 29.82
C LYS A 91 -44.87 33.62 28.54
N LYS A 92 -44.82 34.95 28.58
CA LYS A 92 -44.30 35.73 27.43
C LYS A 92 -42.81 35.42 27.30
N LEU A 93 -42.48 34.58 26.33
CA LEU A 93 -41.10 34.16 26.05
C LEU A 93 -40.29 35.33 25.48
N LYS A 94 -39.00 35.38 25.79
CA LYS A 94 -38.11 36.42 25.29
C LYS A 94 -38.00 36.30 23.75
N PRO A 95 -37.93 37.41 23.01
CA PRO A 95 -37.70 37.36 21.56
C PRO A 95 -36.23 37.04 21.30
N THR A 96 -35.92 35.75 21.19
CA THR A 96 -34.58 35.26 20.85
C THR A 96 -34.49 34.91 19.36
N PHE A 97 -33.27 34.75 18.84
CA PHE A 97 -33.01 34.57 17.40
C PHE A 97 -33.89 33.48 16.76
N LEU A 98 -34.21 32.42 17.50
CA LEU A 98 -34.98 31.27 17.01
C LEU A 98 -36.49 31.42 17.19
N ASN A 99 -36.93 32.26 18.11
CA ASN A 99 -38.36 32.49 18.36
C ASN A 99 -38.89 33.66 17.51
N MET A 100 -38.06 34.25 16.64
CA MET A 100 -38.44 35.36 15.77
C MET A 100 -39.32 34.87 14.61
N GLY A 101 -40.62 35.18 14.68
CA GLY A 101 -41.58 34.88 13.60
C GLY A 101 -42.20 33.49 13.66
N ASP A 102 -41.79 32.66 14.63
CA ASP A 102 -42.40 31.36 14.86
C ASP A 102 -43.73 31.48 15.63
N PRO A 103 -44.80 30.80 15.18
CA PRO A 103 -46.12 30.86 15.81
C PRO A 103 -46.19 30.17 17.17
N GLU A 104 -45.23 29.29 17.46
CA GLU A 104 -45.13 28.52 18.71
C GLU A 104 -43.73 28.68 19.32
N PRO A 105 -43.50 29.74 20.10
CA PRO A 105 -42.21 29.95 20.75
C PRO A 105 -42.01 28.92 21.88
N PHE A 106 -40.78 28.42 22.04
CA PHE A 106 -40.38 27.49 23.11
C PHE A 106 -39.38 28.15 24.09
N ASP A 107 -39.34 27.69 25.34
CA ASP A 107 -38.39 28.16 26.36
C ASP A 107 -36.95 27.72 26.02
N GLU A 108 -36.00 28.66 26.06
CA GLU A 108 -34.62 28.47 25.55
C GLU A 108 -33.59 28.23 26.66
N ASP A 109 -34.01 27.79 27.85
CA ASP A 109 -33.14 27.66 29.03
C ASP A 109 -32.05 26.57 28.88
N ASP A 110 -32.16 25.63 27.93
CA ASP A 110 -31.28 24.46 27.79
C ASP A 110 -30.20 24.60 26.69
N ARG A 111 -29.72 25.81 26.41
CA ARG A 111 -28.77 26.07 25.30
C ARG A 111 -27.40 26.58 25.70
N GLU A 112 -27.14 26.67 26.99
CA GLU A 112 -25.77 26.86 27.45
C GLU A 112 -24.95 25.63 27.03
N ASP A 113 -23.77 25.85 26.45
CA ASP A 113 -22.90 24.73 26.08
C ASP A 113 -22.35 24.12 27.37
N ASP A 114 -22.96 23.01 27.78
CA ASP A 114 -22.51 22.22 28.94
C ASP A 114 -21.12 21.58 28.73
N HIS A 115 -20.52 21.77 27.55
CA HIS A 115 -19.25 21.20 27.13
C HIS A 115 -19.25 19.66 27.10
N ASP A 116 -20.43 19.07 26.86
CA ASP A 116 -20.66 17.63 26.80
C ASP A 116 -20.39 17.01 25.41
N ASP A 117 -20.31 17.83 24.36
CA ASP A 117 -20.00 17.38 23.01
C ASP A 117 -18.71 18.01 22.47
N ILE A 118 -18.05 17.27 21.58
CA ILE A 118 -16.83 17.71 20.92
C ILE A 118 -17.14 18.27 19.52
N THR A 119 -16.24 19.10 19.00
CA THR A 119 -16.37 19.62 17.64
C THR A 119 -16.41 18.50 16.58
N THR A 120 -17.01 18.77 15.42
CA THR A 120 -17.10 17.80 14.32
C THR A 120 -15.74 17.24 13.88
N LEU A 121 -14.69 18.06 13.86
CA LEU A 121 -13.32 17.60 13.54
C LEU A 121 -12.80 16.62 14.60
N ALA A 122 -13.11 16.86 15.87
CA ALA A 122 -12.75 15.96 16.96
C ALA A 122 -13.54 14.65 16.91
N HIS A 123 -14.81 14.67 16.47
CA HIS A 123 -15.57 13.44 16.17
C HIS A 123 -14.94 12.62 15.04
N MET A 124 -14.46 13.28 13.98
CA MET A 124 -13.75 12.58 12.88
C MET A 124 -12.48 11.88 13.39
N GLU A 125 -11.70 12.55 14.25
CA GLU A 125 -10.51 11.95 14.88
C GLU A 125 -10.91 10.79 15.82
N LEU A 126 -11.97 10.97 16.60
CA LEU A 126 -12.48 9.94 17.50
C LEU A 126 -12.95 8.69 16.72
N GLU A 127 -13.58 8.86 15.56
CA GLU A 127 -13.98 7.75 14.69
C GLU A 127 -12.76 7.03 14.10
N GLN A 128 -11.75 7.77 13.65
CA GLN A 128 -10.47 7.19 13.24
C GLN A 128 -9.85 6.34 14.36
N VAL A 129 -9.88 6.82 15.61
CA VAL A 129 -9.41 6.04 16.76
C VAL A 129 -10.24 4.77 16.97
N ARG A 130 -11.57 4.82 16.76
CA ARG A 130 -12.44 3.63 16.81
C ARG A 130 -12.06 2.60 15.74
N GLU A 131 -11.80 3.04 14.52
CA GLU A 131 -11.33 2.18 13.42
C GLU A 131 -9.98 1.53 13.75
N ILE A 132 -9.02 2.31 14.25
CA ILE A 132 -7.71 1.78 14.66
C ILE A 132 -7.88 0.71 15.76
N ARG A 133 -8.74 0.97 16.75
CA ARG A 133 -9.02 0.00 17.81
C ARG A 133 -9.72 -1.24 17.28
N HIS A 134 -10.57 -1.10 16.27
CA HIS A 134 -11.17 -2.22 15.56
C HIS A 134 -10.11 -3.08 14.88
N TYR A 135 -9.21 -2.50 14.07
CA TYR A 135 -8.12 -3.24 13.43
C TYR A 135 -7.16 -3.88 14.44
N ASN A 136 -6.87 -3.20 15.56
CA ASN A 136 -6.07 -3.79 16.63
C ASN A 136 -6.75 -5.01 17.27
N ARG A 137 -8.08 -5.00 17.40
CA ARG A 137 -8.85 -6.15 17.87
C ARG A 137 -8.77 -7.30 16.87
N LEU A 138 -8.95 -7.04 15.58
CA LEU A 138 -8.80 -8.04 14.52
C LEU A 138 -7.39 -8.64 14.54
N ALA A 139 -6.36 -7.81 14.69
CA ALA A 139 -4.97 -8.25 14.77
C ALA A 139 -4.67 -9.11 15.99
N ALA A 140 -5.26 -8.78 17.15
CA ALA A 140 -5.04 -9.53 18.38
C ALA A 140 -5.78 -10.88 18.39
N TRP A 141 -7.00 -10.93 17.88
CA TRP A 141 -7.89 -12.08 18.08
C TRP A 141 -8.14 -12.91 16.82
N GLU A 142 -8.29 -12.28 15.66
CA GLU A 142 -8.64 -12.97 14.41
C GLU A 142 -7.42 -13.35 13.57
N MET A 143 -6.44 -12.46 13.42
CA MET A 143 -5.23 -12.75 12.62
C MET A 143 -4.46 -13.99 13.08
N PRO A 144 -4.31 -14.29 14.40
CA PRO A 144 -3.67 -15.53 14.83
C PRO A 144 -4.44 -16.78 14.37
N MET A 145 -5.76 -16.69 14.16
CA MET A 145 -6.55 -17.81 13.65
C MET A 145 -6.25 -18.13 12.19
N LEU A 146 -5.78 -17.16 11.38
CA LEU A 146 -5.36 -17.37 9.99
C LEU A 146 -4.17 -18.33 9.87
N SER A 147 -3.34 -18.43 10.91
CA SER A 147 -2.21 -19.37 10.95
C SER A 147 -2.66 -20.82 10.79
N LYS A 148 -3.89 -21.15 11.22
CA LYS A 148 -4.47 -22.50 11.07
C LYS A 148 -4.80 -22.86 9.62
N LEU A 149 -5.01 -21.85 8.77
CA LEU A 149 -5.34 -22.02 7.35
C LEU A 149 -4.11 -21.85 6.44
N ALA A 150 -2.98 -21.45 7.01
CA ALA A 150 -1.75 -21.25 6.27
C ALA A 150 -1.21 -22.57 5.74
N LYS A 151 -0.87 -22.58 4.45
CA LYS A 151 -0.20 -23.72 3.78
C LYS A 151 1.28 -23.37 3.57
N PRO A 152 2.21 -24.28 3.85
CA PRO A 152 3.63 -24.02 3.59
C PRO A 152 3.87 -23.88 2.09
N PHE A 153 4.83 -23.02 1.73
CA PHE A 153 5.24 -22.88 0.34
C PHE A 153 6.00 -24.12 -0.11
N VAL A 154 5.52 -24.76 -1.19
CA VAL A 154 6.21 -25.85 -1.88
C VAL A 154 6.78 -25.29 -3.17
N PRO A 155 8.10 -25.38 -3.41
CA PRO A 155 8.69 -24.92 -4.65
C PRO A 155 8.15 -25.75 -5.83
N PRO A 156 8.00 -25.13 -7.03
CA PRO A 156 7.53 -25.85 -8.21
C PRO A 156 8.53 -26.93 -8.64
N SER A 157 8.00 -28.06 -9.12
CA SER A 157 8.78 -29.16 -9.69
C SER A 157 9.18 -28.86 -11.13
N ALA A 158 10.16 -29.60 -11.66
CA ALA A 158 10.58 -29.55 -13.07
C ALA A 158 9.45 -29.90 -14.06
N GLU A 159 8.44 -30.66 -13.61
CA GLU A 159 7.25 -30.98 -14.41
C GLU A 159 6.33 -29.77 -14.66
N THR A 160 6.52 -28.68 -13.90
CA THR A 160 5.71 -27.45 -13.99
C THR A 160 6.53 -26.25 -14.47
N PRO A 161 7.03 -26.25 -15.72
CA PRO A 161 7.89 -25.17 -16.23
C PRO A 161 7.11 -23.88 -16.60
N LEU A 162 5.77 -23.96 -16.66
CA LEU A 162 4.93 -22.84 -17.09
C LEU A 162 4.57 -21.93 -15.92
N ARG A 163 4.87 -20.63 -16.06
CA ARG A 163 4.48 -19.59 -15.10
C ARG A 163 3.36 -18.73 -15.65
N PHE A 164 2.17 -18.85 -15.06
CA PHE A 164 1.04 -17.98 -15.38
C PHE A 164 0.95 -16.81 -14.41
N ARG A 165 0.61 -15.63 -14.93
CA ARG A 165 0.33 -14.42 -14.17
C ARG A 165 -1.08 -13.92 -14.48
N TYR A 166 -1.88 -13.77 -13.42
CA TYR A 166 -3.23 -13.22 -13.45
C TYR A 166 -3.20 -11.83 -12.82
N THR A 167 -4.10 -10.95 -13.25
CA THR A 167 -4.28 -9.61 -12.67
C THR A 167 -5.71 -9.53 -12.17
N SER A 168 -5.93 -9.02 -10.96
CA SER A 168 -7.27 -8.77 -10.42
C SER A 168 -7.25 -7.45 -9.65
N TYR A 169 -8.37 -6.72 -9.70
CA TYR A 169 -8.53 -5.38 -9.15
C TYR A 169 -9.40 -5.35 -7.87
N MET A 170 -9.61 -6.52 -7.23
CA MET A 170 -10.20 -6.65 -5.89
C MET A 170 -11.51 -5.86 -5.69
N GLY A 171 -12.53 -6.18 -6.48
CA GLY A 171 -13.87 -5.58 -6.38
C GLY A 171 -14.23 -4.65 -7.54
N GLU A 172 -13.24 -4.16 -8.28
CA GLU A 172 -13.46 -3.38 -9.48
C GLU A 172 -13.47 -4.25 -10.74
N GLN A 173 -14.39 -3.98 -11.66
CA GLN A 173 -14.40 -4.60 -12.99
C GLN A 173 -13.52 -3.80 -13.94
N HIS A 174 -12.33 -4.30 -14.23
CA HIS A 174 -11.39 -3.65 -15.14
C HIS A 174 -11.16 -4.50 -16.41
N PRO A 175 -11.19 -3.91 -17.62
CA PRO A 175 -11.05 -4.67 -18.87
C PRO A 175 -9.71 -5.42 -19.00
N ALA A 176 -8.66 -4.96 -18.31
CA ALA A 176 -7.36 -5.66 -18.29
C ALA A 176 -7.33 -6.88 -17.36
N GLU A 177 -8.36 -7.10 -16.52
CA GLU A 177 -8.45 -8.27 -15.65
C GLU A 177 -8.48 -9.57 -16.46
N LYS A 178 -9.08 -9.58 -17.65
CA LYS A 178 -9.15 -10.78 -18.50
C LYS A 178 -7.79 -11.26 -19.00
N LYS A 179 -6.78 -10.38 -19.05
CA LYS A 179 -5.46 -10.68 -19.64
C LYS A 179 -4.70 -11.69 -18.80
N VAL A 180 -4.25 -12.76 -19.43
CA VAL A 180 -3.35 -13.76 -18.83
C VAL A 180 -1.99 -13.65 -19.51
N VAL A 181 -0.92 -13.65 -18.71
CA VAL A 181 0.45 -13.69 -19.21
C VAL A 181 1.07 -15.02 -18.83
N MET A 182 1.78 -15.63 -19.76
CA MET A 182 2.51 -16.87 -19.55
C MET A 182 3.98 -16.66 -19.90
N GLU A 183 4.83 -17.21 -19.05
CA GLU A 183 6.28 -17.18 -19.17
C GLU A 183 6.81 -18.61 -19.03
N PHE A 184 7.72 -19.02 -19.90
CA PHE A 184 8.42 -20.30 -19.79
C PHE A 184 9.82 -20.22 -20.41
N CYS A 185 10.70 -21.12 -20.00
CA CYS A 185 12.03 -21.27 -20.56
C CYS A 185 12.04 -22.40 -21.61
N PRO A 186 12.56 -22.19 -22.84
CA PRO A 186 12.68 -23.25 -23.83
C PRO A 186 13.52 -24.45 -23.34
N ALA A 187 14.51 -24.20 -22.47
CA ALA A 187 15.39 -25.23 -21.94
C ALA A 187 14.72 -26.15 -20.90
N ASP A 188 13.70 -25.66 -20.19
CA ASP A 188 13.00 -26.43 -19.14
C ASP A 188 11.89 -27.32 -19.72
N MET A 189 11.61 -27.23 -21.01
CA MET A 189 10.55 -28.00 -21.65
C MET A 189 10.97 -29.46 -21.85
N PRO A 190 10.16 -30.44 -21.40
CA PRO A 190 10.55 -31.85 -21.42
C PRO A 190 10.55 -32.44 -22.83
N GLY A 191 11.57 -33.25 -23.13
CA GLY A 191 11.61 -34.08 -24.33
C GLY A 191 11.89 -33.33 -25.64
N LEU A 192 12.68 -32.26 -25.58
CA LEU A 192 13.22 -31.58 -26.76
C LEU A 192 14.73 -31.81 -26.85
N THR A 193 15.23 -32.03 -28.07
CA THR A 193 16.67 -32.01 -28.36
C THR A 193 17.15 -30.58 -28.55
N GLU A 194 18.47 -30.33 -28.50
CA GLU A 194 19.05 -28.99 -28.67
C GLU A 194 18.65 -28.34 -30.02
N VAL A 195 18.59 -29.12 -31.09
CA VAL A 195 18.11 -28.65 -32.41
C VAL A 195 16.64 -28.22 -32.34
N GLN A 196 15.80 -28.96 -31.61
CA GLN A 196 14.39 -28.64 -31.45
C GLN A 196 14.17 -27.45 -30.51
N THR A 197 15.01 -27.25 -29.49
CA THR A 197 14.95 -26.07 -28.63
C THR A 197 15.38 -24.82 -29.38
N ASP A 198 16.39 -24.91 -30.24
CA ASP A 198 16.79 -23.81 -31.12
C ASP A 198 15.72 -23.49 -32.16
N LYS A 199 15.06 -24.50 -32.72
CA LYS A 199 13.88 -24.31 -33.55
C LYS A 199 12.76 -23.61 -32.77
N LEU A 200 12.48 -24.01 -31.54
CA LEU A 200 11.47 -23.38 -30.69
C LEU A 200 11.80 -21.90 -30.44
N ARG A 201 13.07 -21.57 -30.17
CA ARG A 201 13.54 -20.18 -30.02
C ARG A 201 13.25 -19.35 -31.27
N LYS A 202 13.46 -19.92 -32.46
CA LYS A 202 13.17 -19.27 -33.76
C LYS A 202 11.68 -19.09 -34.01
N LEU A 203 10.86 -20.12 -33.76
CA LEU A 203 9.40 -20.08 -33.94
C LEU A 203 8.71 -18.99 -33.11
N VAL A 204 9.19 -18.80 -31.89
CA VAL A 204 8.64 -17.85 -30.93
C VAL A 204 8.89 -16.39 -31.37
N GLY A 205 10.00 -16.14 -32.07
CA GLY A 205 10.38 -14.85 -32.63
C GLY A 205 10.52 -13.75 -31.56
N PRO A 206 9.83 -12.59 -31.70
CA PRO A 206 10.04 -11.43 -30.83
C PRO A 206 9.57 -11.63 -29.38
N ARG A 207 8.91 -12.74 -29.07
CA ARG A 207 8.42 -13.08 -27.73
C ARG A 207 9.51 -13.68 -26.85
N LEU A 208 10.64 -14.10 -27.43
CA LEU A 208 11.80 -14.60 -26.71
C LEU A 208 12.67 -13.43 -26.25
N ASN A 209 13.06 -13.42 -24.97
CA ASN A 209 14.13 -12.55 -24.50
C ASN A 209 15.47 -13.28 -24.60
N PRO A 210 16.40 -12.87 -25.49
CA PRO A 210 17.68 -13.55 -25.67
C PRO A 210 18.65 -13.39 -24.48
N GLU A 211 18.46 -12.41 -23.59
CA GLU A 211 19.31 -12.26 -22.40
C GLU A 211 18.98 -13.27 -21.29
N THR A 212 17.70 -13.60 -21.14
CA THR A 212 17.22 -14.47 -20.04
C THR A 212 16.78 -15.84 -20.51
N ASP A 213 16.73 -16.08 -21.83
CA ASP A 213 16.13 -17.25 -22.47
C ASP A 213 14.70 -17.54 -21.99
N ILE A 214 13.91 -16.47 -21.78
CA ILE A 214 12.51 -16.59 -21.34
C ILE A 214 11.60 -16.16 -22.48
N VAL A 215 10.66 -17.04 -22.81
CA VAL A 215 9.56 -16.76 -23.73
C VAL A 215 8.41 -16.17 -22.94
N LYS A 216 7.95 -14.99 -23.35
CA LYS A 216 6.83 -14.30 -22.73
C LYS A 216 5.74 -14.02 -23.75
N MET A 217 4.54 -14.50 -23.48
CA MET A 217 3.37 -14.24 -24.32
C MET A 217 2.12 -13.99 -23.46
N SER A 218 1.15 -13.27 -24.01
CA SER A 218 -0.08 -12.94 -23.30
C SER A 218 -1.28 -13.03 -24.22
N CYS A 219 -2.44 -13.38 -23.65
CA CYS A 219 -3.71 -13.41 -24.36
C CYS A 219 -4.76 -12.61 -23.58
N GLU A 220 -5.51 -11.78 -24.32
CA GLU A 220 -6.64 -10.97 -23.83
C GLU A 220 -7.83 -10.99 -24.80
N MET A 221 -7.81 -11.93 -25.75
CA MET A 221 -8.79 -12.03 -26.83
C MET A 221 -10.17 -12.44 -26.31
N TYR A 222 -10.20 -13.34 -25.32
CA TYR A 222 -11.44 -13.88 -24.76
C TYR A 222 -11.91 -13.09 -23.53
N PRO A 223 -13.22 -13.07 -23.25
CA PRO A 223 -13.77 -12.36 -22.11
C PRO A 223 -13.36 -12.96 -20.76
N SER A 224 -13.18 -14.29 -20.69
CA SER A 224 -12.82 -14.99 -19.46
C SER A 224 -11.32 -15.27 -19.36
N GLN A 225 -10.74 -15.03 -18.17
CA GLN A 225 -9.36 -15.40 -17.86
C GLN A 225 -9.09 -16.89 -18.10
N ALA A 226 -10.05 -17.76 -17.77
CA ALA A 226 -9.91 -19.20 -17.96
C ALA A 226 -9.78 -19.58 -19.44
N GLN A 227 -10.52 -18.90 -20.32
CA GLN A 227 -10.43 -19.10 -21.76
C GLN A 227 -9.07 -18.61 -22.30
N ASN A 228 -8.62 -17.43 -21.87
CA ASN A 228 -7.31 -16.90 -22.23
C ASN A 228 -6.16 -17.82 -21.77
N LYS A 229 -6.26 -18.39 -20.56
CA LYS A 229 -5.31 -19.39 -20.06
C LYS A 229 -5.29 -20.64 -20.92
N ARG A 230 -6.46 -21.19 -21.25
CA ARG A 230 -6.58 -22.41 -22.06
C ARG A 230 -5.96 -22.21 -23.43
N TYR A 231 -6.29 -21.10 -24.10
CA TYR A 231 -5.70 -20.74 -25.38
C TYR A 231 -4.16 -20.67 -25.35
N LEU A 232 -3.60 -20.10 -24.27
CA LEU A 232 -2.15 -20.08 -24.10
C LEU A 232 -1.55 -21.48 -23.91
N GLY A 233 -2.25 -22.38 -23.22
CA GLY A 233 -1.85 -23.79 -23.11
C GLY A 233 -1.85 -24.49 -24.47
N ASP A 234 -2.97 -24.40 -25.19
CA ASP A 234 -3.11 -24.99 -26.53
C ASP A 234 -2.05 -24.44 -27.51
N MET A 235 -1.70 -23.15 -27.38
CA MET A 235 -0.64 -22.52 -28.17
C MET A 235 0.75 -23.11 -27.84
N VAL A 236 1.08 -23.34 -26.58
CA VAL A 236 2.36 -24.00 -26.23
C VAL A 236 2.41 -25.40 -26.79
N ASP A 237 1.33 -26.16 -26.67
CA ASP A 237 1.25 -27.52 -27.23
C ASP A 237 1.47 -27.50 -28.74
N SER A 238 0.88 -26.53 -29.45
CA SER A 238 1.13 -26.34 -30.88
C SER A 238 2.59 -25.98 -31.19
N LEU A 239 3.22 -25.09 -30.40
CA LEU A 239 4.62 -24.72 -30.58
C LEU A 239 5.55 -25.91 -30.34
N LEU A 240 5.25 -26.75 -29.35
CA LEU A 240 6.01 -27.98 -29.08
C LEU A 240 5.84 -29.01 -30.18
N ALA A 241 4.64 -29.15 -30.73
CA ALA A 241 4.37 -30.05 -31.84
C ALA A 241 5.14 -29.63 -33.11
N GLU A 242 5.14 -28.33 -33.42
CA GLU A 242 5.91 -27.74 -34.52
C GLU A 242 7.41 -27.79 -34.28
N ALA A 243 7.88 -27.64 -33.04
CA ALA A 243 9.29 -27.78 -32.71
C ALA A 243 9.78 -29.22 -32.92
N LYS A 244 8.94 -30.23 -32.68
CA LYS A 244 9.28 -31.65 -32.86
C LYS A 244 9.16 -32.13 -34.31
N THR A 245 8.27 -31.53 -35.10
CA THR A 245 7.93 -31.99 -36.45
C THR A 245 8.51 -31.08 -37.52
N GLY A 246 8.91 -31.61 -38.68
CA GLY A 246 9.26 -30.80 -39.86
C GLY A 246 10.73 -30.37 -39.92
N ASP A 247 10.99 -29.27 -40.64
CA ASP A 247 12.33 -28.72 -40.91
C ASP A 247 13.02 -28.19 -39.64
N THR A 248 14.33 -28.36 -39.50
CA THR A 248 15.10 -28.01 -38.28
C THR A 248 15.51 -26.54 -38.23
N PHE A 249 15.41 -25.80 -39.34
CA PHE A 249 15.80 -24.39 -39.47
C PHE A 249 17.24 -24.10 -39.05
N GLU A 250 18.16 -25.07 -39.17
CA GLU A 250 19.57 -24.90 -38.80
C GLU A 250 20.29 -23.84 -39.64
N ASP A 251 19.85 -23.69 -40.90
CA ASP A 251 20.32 -22.68 -41.84
C ASP A 251 19.96 -21.24 -41.42
N ILE A 252 18.91 -21.07 -40.61
CA ILE A 252 18.44 -19.76 -40.15
C ILE A 252 19.09 -19.42 -38.79
N PRO A 253 19.89 -18.34 -38.69
CA PRO A 253 20.42 -17.89 -37.39
C PRO A 253 19.31 -17.29 -36.52
N LEU A 254 19.49 -17.34 -35.20
CA LEU A 254 18.53 -16.74 -34.26
C LEU A 254 18.50 -15.21 -34.43
N ASP A 255 17.34 -14.67 -34.79
CA ASP A 255 17.15 -13.22 -34.86
C ASP A 255 17.00 -12.63 -33.45
N THR A 256 17.85 -11.66 -33.13
CA THR A 256 17.89 -10.95 -31.84
C THR A 256 17.63 -9.45 -31.98
N ARG A 257 17.26 -8.98 -33.18
CA ARG A 257 17.10 -7.54 -33.48
C ARG A 257 15.97 -6.87 -32.71
N HIS A 258 14.98 -7.63 -32.25
CA HIS A 258 13.87 -7.10 -31.44
C HIS A 258 14.29 -6.72 -30.02
N HIS A 259 15.41 -7.25 -29.53
CA HIS A 259 15.87 -7.02 -28.17
C HIS A 259 17.05 -6.03 -28.13
N VAL A 260 16.95 -5.02 -27.26
CA VAL A 260 18.01 -4.04 -27.05
C VAL A 260 18.88 -4.49 -25.88
N PHE A 261 20.09 -4.97 -26.19
CA PHE A 261 21.04 -5.42 -25.18
C PHE A 261 21.56 -4.26 -24.33
N LYS A 262 21.38 -4.37 -23.00
CA LYS A 262 21.85 -3.34 -22.05
C LYS A 262 23.15 -3.75 -21.39
N VAL A 263 24.25 -3.10 -21.78
CA VAL A 263 25.55 -3.30 -21.13
C VAL A 263 25.52 -2.65 -19.75
N LYS A 264 25.62 -3.48 -18.70
CA LYS A 264 25.72 -3.02 -17.31
C LYS A 264 27.20 -2.86 -16.94
N PRO A 265 27.74 -1.63 -16.84
CA PRO A 265 29.12 -1.46 -16.42
C PRO A 265 29.30 -2.02 -15.01
N ARG A 266 30.37 -2.77 -14.81
CA ARG A 266 30.73 -3.33 -13.50
C ARG A 266 31.90 -2.55 -12.92
N PHE A 267 31.97 -2.51 -11.60
CA PHE A 267 33.13 -1.93 -10.92
C PHE A 267 34.41 -2.65 -11.37
N PRO A 268 35.41 -1.92 -11.90
CA PRO A 268 36.66 -2.53 -12.35
C PRO A 268 37.31 -3.34 -11.24
N VAL A 269 37.70 -4.57 -11.54
CA VAL A 269 38.34 -5.45 -10.55
C VAL A 269 39.68 -4.85 -10.09
N GLU A 270 40.38 -4.16 -10.99
CA GLU A 270 41.66 -3.50 -10.74
C GLU A 270 41.60 -2.37 -9.71
N TRP A 271 40.43 -1.74 -9.53
CA TRP A 271 40.26 -0.66 -8.55
C TRP A 271 39.92 -1.19 -7.16
N ARG A 272 39.73 -2.50 -7.01
CA ARG A 272 39.55 -3.11 -5.70
C ARG A 272 40.83 -2.88 -4.90
N LEU A 273 40.68 -2.33 -3.71
CA LEU A 273 41.79 -1.97 -2.84
C LEU A 273 42.37 -3.22 -2.14
N THR A 274 42.96 -4.13 -2.91
CA THR A 274 43.66 -5.31 -2.41
C THR A 274 44.93 -4.91 -1.64
N LYS A 275 45.50 -5.82 -0.87
CA LYS A 275 46.75 -5.54 -0.12
C LYS A 275 47.90 -5.17 -1.06
N GLU A 276 48.02 -5.90 -2.18
CA GLU A 276 48.99 -5.63 -3.24
C GLU A 276 48.77 -4.23 -3.83
N ARG A 277 47.54 -3.90 -4.21
CA ARG A 277 47.21 -2.58 -4.75
C ARG A 277 47.52 -1.44 -3.79
N LYS A 278 47.36 -1.66 -2.47
CA LYS A 278 47.75 -0.66 -1.46
C LYS A 278 49.26 -0.42 -1.43
N GLN A 279 50.06 -1.48 -1.59
CA GLN A 279 51.53 -1.37 -1.66
C GLN A 279 51.93 -0.63 -2.94
N GLU A 280 51.39 -1.02 -4.09
CA GLU A 280 51.63 -0.32 -5.35
C GLU A 280 51.31 1.18 -5.27
N LEU A 281 50.19 1.52 -4.63
CA LEU A 281 49.79 2.92 -4.44
C LEU A 281 50.71 3.66 -3.46
N ALA A 282 51.25 2.98 -2.45
CA ALA A 282 52.23 3.56 -1.53
C ALA A 282 53.55 3.84 -2.26
N ASP A 283 54.05 2.87 -3.02
CA ASP A 283 55.27 2.99 -3.81
C ASP A 283 55.14 4.08 -4.89
N TYR A 284 53.97 4.15 -5.55
CA TYR A 284 53.67 5.19 -6.52
C TYR A 284 53.69 6.58 -5.89
N ARG A 285 53.10 6.76 -4.70
CA ARG A 285 53.13 8.04 -3.97
C ARG A 285 54.54 8.44 -3.54
N GLN A 286 55.34 7.47 -3.09
CA GLN A 286 56.74 7.72 -2.72
C GLN A 286 57.57 8.17 -3.92
N LYS A 287 57.44 7.48 -5.05
CA LYS A 287 58.11 7.86 -6.31
C LYS A 287 57.72 9.25 -6.78
N MET A 288 56.44 9.61 -6.70
CA MET A 288 55.98 10.96 -7.06
C MET A 288 56.60 12.03 -6.15
N MET A 289 56.63 11.81 -4.83
CA MET A 289 57.32 12.73 -3.91
C MET A 289 58.80 12.91 -4.25
N GLU A 290 59.51 11.81 -4.52
CA GLU A 290 60.93 11.86 -4.88
C GLU A 290 61.16 12.64 -6.18
N THR A 291 60.31 12.44 -7.18
CA THR A 291 60.41 13.20 -8.43
C THR A 291 60.17 14.70 -8.25
N ASP A 292 59.26 15.08 -7.35
CA ASP A 292 58.97 16.49 -7.07
C ASP A 292 60.12 17.13 -6.29
N LEU A 293 60.65 16.47 -5.25
CA LEU A 293 61.84 16.93 -4.53
C LEU A 293 63.05 17.09 -5.46
N ASN A 294 63.25 16.15 -6.39
CA ASN A 294 64.33 16.26 -7.38
C ASN A 294 64.14 17.47 -8.29
N ARG A 295 62.90 17.77 -8.72
CA ARG A 295 62.59 18.97 -9.52
C ARG A 295 62.80 20.26 -8.74
N GLU A 296 62.46 20.27 -7.45
CA GLU A 296 62.75 21.39 -6.54
C GLU A 296 64.25 21.64 -6.41
N HIS A 297 65.03 20.58 -6.16
CA HIS A 297 66.49 20.68 -6.06
C HIS A 297 67.16 21.19 -7.34
N ILE A 298 66.66 20.80 -8.51
CA ILE A 298 67.16 21.27 -9.81
C ILE A 298 66.65 22.69 -10.13
N GLY A 299 65.68 23.23 -9.36
CA GLY A 299 65.05 24.52 -9.62
C GLY A 299 64.11 24.50 -10.84
N GLN A 300 63.68 23.32 -11.27
CA GLN A 300 62.75 23.11 -12.38
C GLN A 300 61.29 22.98 -11.92
N LEU A 301 61.02 23.00 -10.62
CA LEU A 301 59.65 23.05 -10.12
C LEU A 301 59.06 24.45 -10.39
N VAL A 302 58.14 24.51 -11.35
CA VAL A 302 57.48 25.75 -11.75
C VAL A 302 56.32 26.05 -10.82
N ASP A 303 56.41 27.15 -10.07
CA ASP A 303 55.24 27.76 -9.44
C ASP A 303 54.56 28.74 -10.42
N GLY A 304 53.37 28.36 -10.87
CA GLY A 304 52.55 29.18 -11.76
C GLY A 304 52.18 30.54 -11.17
N VAL A 305 51.98 30.62 -9.85
CA VAL A 305 51.57 31.86 -9.18
C VAL A 305 52.74 32.84 -9.13
N GLU A 306 53.92 32.36 -8.76
CA GLU A 306 55.13 33.20 -8.69
C GLU A 306 55.59 33.64 -10.08
N THR A 307 55.55 32.75 -11.06
CA THR A 307 55.88 33.12 -12.46
C THR A 307 54.93 34.18 -13.01
N ILE A 308 53.63 34.09 -12.73
CA ILE A 308 52.65 35.12 -13.09
C ILE A 308 52.94 36.43 -12.36
N ARG A 309 53.17 36.42 -11.04
CA ARG A 309 53.51 37.62 -10.26
C ARG A 309 54.78 38.30 -10.79
N HIS A 310 55.82 37.52 -11.07
CA HIS A 310 57.06 38.01 -11.65
C HIS A 310 56.84 38.63 -13.03
N ARG A 311 56.03 37.99 -13.89
CA ARG A 311 55.69 38.52 -15.23
C ARG A 311 54.82 39.79 -15.18
N LEU A 312 53.94 39.91 -14.19
CA LEU A 312 53.13 41.11 -13.97
C LEU A 312 53.96 42.27 -13.43
N ALA A 313 54.91 41.98 -12.53
CA ALA A 313 55.85 42.97 -12.01
C ALA A 313 56.86 43.45 -13.05
N ASN A 314 57.29 42.55 -13.94
CA ASN A 314 58.20 42.84 -15.06
C ASN A 314 57.49 42.63 -16.40
N PRO A 315 56.61 43.56 -16.81
CA PRO A 315 55.93 43.47 -18.09
C PRO A 315 56.96 43.63 -19.22
N ILE A 316 57.26 42.52 -19.90
CA ILE A 316 58.01 42.57 -21.16
C ILE A 316 57.13 43.30 -22.18
N ALA A 317 57.71 44.30 -22.86
CA ALA A 317 57.04 45.06 -23.91
C ALA A 317 56.42 44.09 -24.92
N LYS A 318 55.11 44.23 -25.15
CA LYS A 318 54.44 43.49 -26.22
C LYS A 318 55.13 43.85 -27.53
N GLU A 319 55.74 42.88 -28.19
CA GLU A 319 56.01 43.03 -29.63
C GLU A 319 54.67 43.37 -30.29
N PRO A 320 54.60 44.39 -31.16
CA PRO A 320 53.36 44.80 -31.78
C PRO A 320 52.83 43.62 -32.58
N VAL A 321 51.76 42.99 -32.07
CA VAL A 321 50.96 42.06 -32.85
C VAL A 321 50.50 42.84 -34.08
N PRO A 322 50.83 42.42 -35.30
CA PRO A 322 50.45 43.17 -36.50
C PRO A 322 48.93 43.26 -36.54
N GLU A 323 48.44 44.48 -36.38
CA GLU A 323 47.03 44.82 -36.47
C GLU A 323 46.59 44.55 -37.92
N THR A 324 45.83 43.48 -38.16
CA THR A 324 45.27 43.21 -39.48
C THR A 324 44.23 44.27 -39.79
N VAL A 325 44.63 45.28 -40.56
CA VAL A 325 43.70 46.24 -41.17
C VAL A 325 42.77 45.45 -42.09
N ALA A 326 41.46 45.51 -41.82
CA ALA A 326 40.45 44.93 -42.68
C ALA A 326 40.42 45.69 -44.02
N ALA A 327 41.23 45.24 -44.98
CA ALA A 327 41.07 45.63 -46.37
C ALA A 327 39.82 44.92 -46.91
N GLY A 328 38.78 45.70 -47.21
CA GLY A 328 37.58 45.21 -47.87
C GLY A 328 37.94 44.48 -49.16
N GLY A 329 37.66 43.18 -49.20
CA GLY A 329 37.96 42.34 -50.35
C GLY A 329 37.35 40.95 -50.21
N ARG A 330 36.31 40.71 -51.00
CA ARG A 330 35.55 39.47 -51.27
C ARG A 330 36.25 38.14 -50.91
N ILE A 331 35.46 37.26 -50.27
CA ILE A 331 35.76 35.85 -49.95
C ILE A 331 36.06 35.04 -51.22
N ILE A 332 37.21 34.35 -51.26
CA ILE A 332 37.45 33.17 -52.11
C ILE A 332 38.30 32.14 -51.34
N GLY A 333 37.70 30.98 -51.07
CA GLY A 333 38.32 29.64 -51.17
C GLY A 333 39.48 29.25 -50.23
N ASN A 334 39.17 28.35 -49.29
CA ASN A 334 40.00 27.25 -48.76
C ASN A 334 41.52 27.30 -49.01
N LYS A 335 42.32 27.63 -47.99
CA LYS A 335 43.67 27.09 -47.81
C LYS A 335 43.98 26.88 -46.31
N LYS A 336 44.22 25.63 -45.93
CA LYS A 336 44.82 25.24 -44.65
C LYS A 336 46.21 25.88 -44.54
N VAL A 337 46.46 26.64 -43.47
CA VAL A 337 47.80 27.13 -43.14
C VAL A 337 48.43 26.16 -42.14
N GLY A 338 49.47 25.45 -42.58
CA GLY A 338 50.29 24.62 -41.71
C GLY A 338 51.22 25.49 -40.87
N VAL A 339 51.19 25.30 -39.55
CA VAL A 339 52.12 25.95 -38.62
C VAL A 339 53.45 25.20 -38.69
N LYS A 340 54.50 25.91 -39.12
CA LYS A 340 55.88 25.43 -39.12
C LYS A 340 56.36 25.36 -37.66
N ARG A 341 56.72 24.17 -37.19
CA ARG A 341 57.48 24.01 -35.94
C ARG A 341 58.87 24.61 -36.17
N ILE A 342 59.25 25.57 -35.34
CA ILE A 342 60.64 26.02 -35.23
C ILE A 342 61.31 25.07 -34.23
N VAL A 343 62.48 24.57 -34.63
CA VAL A 343 63.38 23.67 -33.90
C VAL A 343 63.89 24.34 -32.63
#